data_AF-T0HA94-F1
#
_entry.id   AF-T0HA94-F1
#
_cell.length_a   1.000
_cell.length_b   1.000
_cell.length_c   1.000
_cell.angle_alpha   90.00
_cell.angle_beta   90.00
_cell.angle_gamma   90.00
#
_symmetry.space_group_name_H-M   'P 1'
#
loop_
_entity.id
_entity.type
_entity.pdbx_description
1 polymer ?
#
loop_
_entity_poly.entity_id
_entity_poly.type
_entity_poly.pdbx_seq_one_letter_code
_entity_poly.pdbx_strand_id
1 'polypeptide(L)' 'MIHQPSPADQMERLAGELHMLAFDMREPSRSIARSDRIIGEAERIAAQVRALVRGRG' A
#
# COMPACT_ATOMS: atom_id res chain seq x y z
N MET A 1 24.23 14.39 4.50
CA MET A 1 24.06 12.93 4.72
C MET A 1 22.61 12.61 4.43
N ILE A 2 22.32 11.74 3.46
CA ILE A 2 20.95 11.33 3.16
C ILE A 2 20.61 10.22 4.15
N HIS A 3 19.69 10.48 5.08
CA HIS A 3 19.24 9.46 6.04
C HIS A 3 18.37 8.47 5.27
N GLN A 4 18.77 7.20 5.22
CA GLN A 4 17.89 6.17 4.67
C GLN A 4 16.71 5.99 5.63
N PRO A 5 15.46 6.02 5.14
CA PRO A 5 14.29 5.80 5.97
C PRO A 5 14.35 4.41 6.59
N SER A 6 14.11 4.35 7.90
CA SER A 6 14.07 3.10 8.64
C SER A 6 12.93 2.21 8.15
N PRO A 7 12.97 0.90 8.43
CA PRO A 7 11.82 0.02 8.19
C PRO A 7 10.51 0.55 8.81
N ALA A 8 10.57 1.24 9.94
CA ALA A 8 9.39 1.83 10.56
C ALA A 8 8.83 2.99 9.72
N ASP A 9 9.69 3.88 9.21
CA ASP A 9 9.29 5.00 8.35
C ASP A 9 8.67 4.49 7.02
N GLN A 10 9.24 3.43 6.47
CA GLN A 10 8.70 2.78 5.27
C GLN A 10 7.34 2.11 5.55
N MET A 11 7.18 1.48 6.72
CA MET A 11 5.89 0.90 7.13
C MET A 11 4.83 1.98 7.34
N GLU A 12 5.19 3.11 7.95
CA GLU A 12 4.27 4.24 8.15
C GLU A 12 3.77 4.80 6.81
N ARG A 13 4.66 4.93 5.83
CA ARG A 13 4.28 5.31 4.47
C ARG A 13 3.30 4.31 3.85
N LEU A 14 3.57 3.00 3.95
CA LEU A 14 2.66 1.96 3.44
C LEU A 14 1.29 1.99 4.13
N ALA A 15 1.25 2.29 5.43
CA ALA A 15 0.00 2.48 6.17
C ALA A 15 -0.80 3.69 5.64
N GLY A 16 -0.12 4.78 5.27
CA GLY A 16 -0.74 5.93 4.59
C GLY A 16 -1.32 5.56 3.22
N GLU A 17 -0.59 4.80 2.41
CA GLU A 17 -1.08 4.29 1.12
C GLU A 17 -2.32 3.40 1.30
N LEU A 18 -2.32 2.52 2.29
CA LEU A 18 -3.47 1.67 2.62
C LEU A 18 -4.67 2.49 3.13
N HIS A 19 -4.43 3.56 3.88
CA HIS A 19 -5.48 4.46 4.34
C HIS A 19 -6.19 5.15 3.16
N MET A 20 -5.42 5.62 2.17
CA MET A 20 -5.97 6.20 0.94
C MET A 20 -6.78 5.18 0.15
N LEU A 21 -6.30 3.93 0.04
CA LEU A 21 -7.05 2.86 -0.62
C LEU A 21 -8.37 2.55 0.10
N ALA A 22 -8.35 2.53 1.44
CA ALA A 22 -9.57 2.36 2.24
C ALA A 22 -10.57 3.51 2.02
N PHE A 23 -10.09 4.74 1.79
CA PHE A 23 -10.93 5.87 1.43
C PHE A 23 -11.58 5.66 0.04
N ASP A 24 -10.81 5.22 -0.95
CA ASP A 24 -11.32 4.92 -2.29
C ASP A 24 -12.37 3.78 -2.29
N MET A 25 -12.32 2.88 -1.31
CA MET A 25 -13.29 1.78 -1.16
C MET A 25 -14.59 2.20 -0.46
N ARG A 26 -14.68 3.41 0.12
CA ARG A 26 -15.91 3.86 0.81
C ARG A 26 -17.10 4.01 -0.11
N GLU A 27 -16.85 4.33 -1.37
CA GLU A 27 -17.90 4.40 -2.39
C GLU A 27 -17.99 3.05 -3.12
N PRO A 28 -19.10 2.30 -2.99
CA PRO A 28 -19.29 1.05 -3.70
C PRO A 28 -19.26 1.29 -5.21
N SER A 29 -18.35 0.64 -5.93
CA SER A 29 -18.29 0.74 -7.38
C SER A 29 -18.85 -0.50 -8.06
N ARG A 30 -19.61 -0.30 -9.14
CA ARG A 30 -20.01 -1.36 -10.08
C ARG A 30 -19.06 -1.46 -11.28
N SER A 31 -18.01 -0.64 -11.32
CA SER A 31 -17.02 -0.65 -12.40
C SER A 31 -15.96 -1.71 -12.13
N ILE A 32 -15.91 -2.73 -12.99
CA ILE A 32 -14.89 -3.78 -12.94
C ILE A 32 -13.48 -3.18 -12.99
N ALA A 33 -13.24 -2.21 -13.88
CA ALA A 33 -11.94 -1.55 -14.00
C ALA A 33 -11.50 -0.83 -12.70
N ARG A 34 -12.45 -0.28 -11.93
CA ARG A 34 -12.14 0.31 -10.63
C ARG A 34 -11.80 -0.77 -9.60
N SER A 35 -12.58 -1.85 -9.56
CA SER A 35 -12.31 -2.99 -8.69
C SER A 35 -10.92 -3.59 -8.96
N ASP A 36 -10.58 -3.81 -10.23
CA ASP A 36 -9.27 -4.36 -10.62
C ASP A 36 -8.12 -3.43 -10.19
N ARG A 37 -8.29 -2.11 -10.34
CA ARG A 37 -7.31 -1.13 -9.87
C ARG A 37 -7.12 -1.19 -8.35
N ILE A 38 -8.22 -1.26 -7.58
CA ILE A 38 -8.17 -1.33 -6.12
C ILE A 38 -7.46 -2.62 -5.67
N ILE A 39 -7.78 -3.74 -6.31
CA ILE A 39 -7.15 -5.04 -6.05
C ILE A 39 -5.65 -4.98 -6.33
N GLY A 40 -5.26 -4.48 -7.51
CA GLY A 40 -3.84 -4.37 -7.89
C GLY A 40 -3.04 -3.49 -6.92
N GLU A 41 -3.65 -2.40 -6.43
CA GLU A 41 -3.01 -1.53 -5.45
C GLU A 41 -2.87 -2.22 -4.08
N ALA A 42 -3.90 -2.94 -3.62
CA ALA A 42 -3.83 -3.73 -2.39
C ALA A 42 -2.73 -4.81 -2.47
N GLU A 43 -2.62 -5.50 -3.61
CA GLU A 43 -1.60 -6.53 -3.85
C GLU A 43 -0.19 -5.93 -3.85
N ARG A 44 -0.01 -4.76 -4.48
CA ARG A 44 1.26 -4.02 -4.47
C ARG A 44 1.69 -3.66 -3.05
N ILE A 45 0.79 -3.06 -2.26
CA ILE A 45 1.08 -2.69 -0.86
C ILE A 45 1.41 -3.94 -0.04
N ALA A 46 0.64 -5.02 -0.19
CA ALA A 46 0.89 -6.28 0.51
C ALA A 46 2.25 -6.89 0.14
N ALA A 47 2.66 -6.84 -1.12
CA ALA A 47 3.96 -7.31 -1.57
C ALA A 47 5.10 -6.50 -0.93
N GLN A 48 4.97 -5.17 -0.85
CA GLN A 48 5.95 -4.29 -0.23
C GLN A 48 6.06 -4.52 1.27
N VAL A 49 4.94 -4.66 1.98
CA VAL A 49 4.93 -5.02 3.42
C VAL A 49 5.68 -6.34 3.63
N ARG A 50 5.42 -7.37 2.82
CA ARG A 50 6.13 -8.66 2.93
C ARG A 50 7.63 -8.51 2.67
N ALA A 51 8.02 -7.71 1.69
CA ALA A 51 9.43 -7.46 1.38
C ALA A 51 10.12 -6.77 2.57
N LEU A 52 9.50 -5.73 3.11
CA LEU A 52 10.00 -4.97 4.24
C LEU A 52 10.16 -5.82 5.50
N VAL A 53 9.15 -6.62 5.86
CA VAL A 53 9.21 -7.55 7.01
C VAL A 53 10.31 -8.61 6.84
N ARG A 54 10.61 -9.01 5.60
CA ARG A 54 11.70 -9.96 5.29
C ARG A 54 13.07 -9.30 5.17
N GLY A 55 13.18 -7.98 5.37
CA GLY A 55 14.43 -7.23 5.22
C GLY A 55 14.90 -7.07 3.78
N ARG A 56 13.98 -7.03 2.81
CA ARG A 56 14.25 -6.89 1.36
C ARG A 56 13.73 -5.57 0.77
N GLY A 57 13.33 -4.63 1.63
CA GLY A 57 12.77 -3.32 1.28
C GLY A 57 13.76 -2.19 1.53
#